data_AF-A0A920R0F2-F1
#
_entry.id   AF-A0A920R0F2-F1
#
_cell.length_a   1.000
_cell.length_b   1.000
_cell.length_c   1.000
_cell.angle_alpha   90.00
_cell.angle_beta   90.00
_cell.angle_gamma   90.00
#
_symmetry.space_group_name_H-M   'P 1'
#
loop_
_entity.id
_entity.type
_entity.pdbx_description
1 polymer ?
#
loop_
_entity_poly.entity_id
_entity_poly.type
_entity_poly.pdbx_seq_one_letter_code
_entity_poly.pdbx_strand_id
1 'polypeptide(L)'
;MKTFNELNVPTRHWMIKSMQWADQNWNNELSLIRIPVDHEEQSITARNQNGEEDVRNSIWYATGLLMRQNPADVKRALKIIDAVLKYQFDDPEKVFHGTFYRNPSESYPPEDPIQWDHYDPNWREFICTVFIVLITEFQEVIPKNLIDRMNHSIMLAAQGSYERQVSPEYTNISLMSTFLLDFAGGNSTTMNGNNML
;
A
#
# COMPACT_ATOMS: atom_id res chain seq x y z
N MET A 1 -0.36 16.45 -13.37
CA MET A 1 -0.98 15.61 -12.34
C MET A 1 -2.37 15.20 -12.78
N LYS A 2 -2.69 13.89 -12.74
CA LYS A 2 -4.00 13.39 -13.19
C LYS A 2 -5.14 13.78 -12.24
N THR A 3 -6.26 14.27 -12.77
CA THR A 3 -7.40 14.78 -11.96
C THR A 3 -8.75 14.17 -12.35
N PHE A 4 -9.78 14.30 -11.50
CA PHE A 4 -11.15 13.86 -11.81
C PHE A 4 -11.75 14.55 -13.04
N ASN A 5 -11.33 15.78 -13.30
CA ASN A 5 -11.88 16.59 -14.39
C ASN A 5 -11.40 16.09 -15.76
N GLU A 6 -10.28 15.37 -15.80
CA GLU A 6 -9.71 14.77 -17.02
C GLU A 6 -10.34 13.41 -17.37
N LEU A 7 -11.13 12.83 -16.47
CA LEU A 7 -11.80 11.54 -16.69
C LEU A 7 -13.03 11.71 -17.59
N ASN A 8 -13.23 10.77 -18.52
CA ASN A 8 -14.49 10.70 -19.28
C ASN A 8 -15.69 10.39 -18.37
N VAL A 9 -16.91 10.58 -18.87
CA VAL A 9 -18.14 10.47 -18.06
C VAL A 9 -18.28 9.08 -17.39
N PRO A 10 -18.16 7.95 -18.10
CA PRO A 10 -18.21 6.63 -17.46
C PRO A 10 -17.16 6.42 -16.36
N THR A 11 -15.91 6.84 -16.59
CA THR A 11 -14.84 6.69 -15.61
C THR A 11 -15.07 7.56 -14.39
N ARG A 12 -15.49 8.82 -14.58
CA ARG A 12 -15.79 9.75 -13.48
C ARG A 12 -16.95 9.24 -12.62
N HIS A 13 -17.97 8.64 -13.23
CA HIS A 13 -19.11 8.06 -12.51
C HIS A 13 -18.67 6.98 -11.51
N TRP A 14 -17.86 6.02 -11.95
CA TRP A 14 -17.38 4.96 -11.06
C TRP A 14 -16.41 5.48 -10.01
N MET A 15 -15.55 6.44 -10.37
CA MET A 15 -14.66 7.08 -9.41
C MET A 15 -15.45 7.79 -8.29
N ILE A 16 -16.50 8.53 -8.63
CA ILE A 16 -17.37 9.19 -7.65
C ILE A 16 -18.03 8.17 -6.72
N LYS A 17 -18.57 7.07 -7.26
CA LYS A 17 -19.20 6.02 -6.43
C LYS A 17 -18.22 5.40 -5.43
N SER A 18 -17.02 5.04 -5.88
CA SER A 18 -15.98 4.47 -5.02
C SER A 18 -15.55 5.46 -3.94
N MET A 19 -15.36 6.73 -4.30
CA MET A 19 -14.96 7.76 -3.33
C MET A 19 -16.05 8.06 -2.30
N GLN A 20 -17.31 8.13 -2.71
CA GLN A 20 -18.44 8.34 -1.79
C GLN A 20 -18.50 7.24 -0.73
N TRP A 21 -18.30 5.98 -1.14
CA TRP A 21 -18.23 4.88 -0.21
C TRP A 21 -17.02 4.99 0.72
N ALA A 22 -15.82 5.27 0.18
CA ALA A 22 -14.61 5.38 1.00
C ALA A 22 -14.66 6.57 1.98
N ASP A 23 -15.26 7.69 1.57
CA ASP A 23 -15.48 8.86 2.45
C ASP A 23 -16.36 8.53 3.66
N GLN A 24 -17.38 7.68 3.47
CA GLN A 24 -18.30 7.25 4.53
C GLN A 24 -17.66 6.24 5.49
N ASN A 25 -16.67 5.49 5.02
CA ASN A 25 -16.00 4.44 5.78
C ASN A 25 -14.62 4.88 6.31
N TRP A 26 -14.33 6.17 6.27
CA TRP A 26 -13.07 6.72 6.79
C TRP A 26 -13.05 6.76 8.32
N ASN A 27 -12.06 6.11 8.95
CA ASN A 27 -11.77 6.27 10.37
C ASN A 27 -10.75 7.41 10.58
N ASN A 28 -11.21 8.53 11.14
CA ASN A 28 -10.36 9.70 11.37
C ASN A 28 -9.31 9.51 12.47
N GLU A 29 -9.55 8.63 13.44
CA GLU A 29 -8.62 8.37 14.56
C GLU A 29 -7.41 7.56 14.07
N LEU A 30 -7.67 6.42 13.44
CA LEU A 30 -6.63 5.53 12.94
C LEU A 30 -6.06 5.95 11.58
N SER A 31 -6.74 6.88 10.92
CA SER A 31 -6.40 7.33 9.58
C SER A 31 -6.34 6.20 8.56
N LEU A 32 -7.29 5.27 8.65
CA LEU A 32 -7.49 4.15 7.73
C LEU A 32 -8.96 4.06 7.30
N ILE A 33 -9.22 3.42 6.17
CA ILE A 33 -10.59 3.06 5.79
C ILE A 33 -11.02 1.79 6.51
N ARG A 34 -12.31 1.71 6.79
CA ARG A 34 -12.98 0.52 7.28
C ARG A 34 -13.54 -0.27 6.11
N ILE A 35 -13.22 -1.56 6.05
CA ILE A 35 -13.83 -2.52 5.16
C ILE A 35 -14.70 -3.42 6.06
N PRO A 36 -16.03 -3.49 5.82
CA PRO A 36 -16.90 -4.37 6.57
C PRO A 36 -16.34 -5.79 6.57
N VAL A 37 -16.25 -6.38 7.76
CA VAL A 37 -15.85 -7.79 7.91
C VAL A 37 -16.99 -8.63 7.37
N ASP A 38 -16.68 -9.45 6.36
CA ASP A 38 -17.62 -10.44 5.87
C ASP A 38 -17.44 -11.72 6.68
N HIS A 39 -18.52 -12.16 7.33
CA HIS A 39 -18.55 -13.37 8.14
C HIS A 39 -18.80 -14.63 7.30
N GLU A 40 -19.00 -14.52 5.99
CA GLU A 40 -19.05 -15.67 5.09
C GLU A 40 -17.64 -16.18 4.78
N GLU A 41 -17.34 -17.42 5.17
CA GLU A 41 -16.00 -18.07 5.14
C GLU A 41 -15.28 -18.09 3.77
N GLN A 42 -15.93 -17.66 2.68
CA GLN A 42 -15.43 -17.79 1.31
C GLN A 42 -15.23 -16.47 0.56
N SER A 43 -15.54 -15.32 1.16
CA SER A 43 -15.35 -14.06 0.44
C SER A 43 -13.91 -13.55 0.55
N ILE A 44 -13.47 -12.84 -0.49
CA ILE A 44 -12.15 -12.20 -0.55
C ILE A 44 -11.99 -11.15 0.60
N THR A 45 -13.10 -10.71 1.20
CA THR A 45 -13.21 -9.82 2.36
C THR A 45 -13.13 -10.53 3.72
N ALA A 46 -13.20 -11.86 3.78
CA ALA A 46 -13.02 -12.66 5.00
C ALA A 46 -11.60 -12.62 5.59
N ARG A 47 -10.68 -11.87 4.96
CA ARG A 47 -9.28 -11.67 5.44
C ARG A 47 -9.15 -10.67 6.58
N ASN A 48 -10.22 -9.93 6.90
CA ASN A 48 -10.24 -8.95 7.98
C ASN A 48 -10.87 -9.56 9.25
N GLN A 49 -10.37 -10.71 9.70
CA GLN A 49 -10.92 -11.40 10.87
C GLN A 49 -10.73 -10.61 12.18
N ASN A 50 -9.78 -9.67 12.21
CA ASN A 50 -9.32 -9.02 13.44
C ASN A 50 -9.72 -7.53 13.57
N GLY A 51 -10.45 -6.94 12.62
CA GLY A 51 -10.89 -5.54 12.70
C GLY A 51 -11.43 -5.02 11.38
N GLU A 52 -12.14 -3.88 11.43
CA GLU A 52 -12.70 -3.27 10.22
C GLU A 52 -11.64 -2.46 9.46
N GLU A 53 -10.61 -1.94 10.12
CA GLU A 53 -9.57 -1.12 9.48
C GLU A 53 -8.64 -1.93 8.56
N ASP A 54 -8.45 -1.44 7.34
CA ASP A 54 -7.68 -2.15 6.30
C ASP A 54 -6.51 -1.30 5.80
N VAL A 55 -5.28 -1.77 6.03
CA VAL A 55 -4.06 -1.02 5.67
C VAL A 55 -3.90 -0.90 4.15
N ARG A 56 -4.13 -1.98 3.40
CA ARG A 56 -3.91 -2.02 1.94
C ARG A 56 -4.95 -1.19 1.19
N ASN A 57 -6.22 -1.33 1.50
CA ASN A 57 -7.27 -0.60 0.79
C ASN A 57 -7.21 0.90 1.11
N SER A 58 -6.69 1.29 2.27
CA SER A 58 -6.48 2.69 2.64
C SER A 58 -5.58 3.42 1.63
N ILE A 59 -4.51 2.78 1.12
CA ILE A 59 -3.61 3.48 0.19
C ILE A 59 -4.29 3.83 -1.15
N TRP A 60 -5.23 2.99 -1.62
CA TRP A 60 -6.03 3.31 -2.81
C TRP A 60 -6.99 4.49 -2.58
N TYR A 61 -7.52 4.63 -1.36
CA TYR A 61 -8.32 5.80 -1.02
C TYR A 61 -7.49 7.09 -1.02
N ALA A 62 -6.24 7.05 -0.54
CA ALA A 62 -5.31 8.18 -0.67
C ALA A 62 -5.09 8.60 -2.14
N THR A 63 -4.91 7.64 -3.05
CA THR A 63 -4.83 7.91 -4.49
C THR A 63 -6.08 8.63 -5.00
N GLY A 64 -7.26 8.16 -4.63
CA GLY A 64 -8.52 8.80 -5.04
C GLY A 64 -8.70 10.22 -4.48
N LEU A 65 -8.27 10.47 -3.24
CA LEU A 65 -8.25 11.80 -2.63
C LEU A 65 -7.31 12.75 -3.39
N LEU A 66 -6.11 12.30 -3.73
CA LEU A 66 -5.14 13.09 -4.49
C LEU A 66 -5.58 13.32 -5.94
N MET A 67 -6.41 12.46 -6.52
CA MET A 67 -7.04 12.70 -7.81
C MET A 67 -8.21 13.70 -7.74
N ARG A 68 -8.90 13.81 -6.59
CA ARG A 68 -10.02 14.75 -6.37
C ARG A 68 -9.53 16.18 -6.05
N GLN A 69 -8.33 16.32 -5.48
CA GLN A 69 -7.55 17.57 -5.38
C GLN A 69 -8.17 18.74 -4.63
N ASN A 70 -9.11 18.54 -3.70
CA ASN A 70 -9.46 19.62 -2.78
C ASN A 70 -8.45 19.69 -1.60
N PRO A 71 -8.24 20.85 -0.95
CA PRO A 71 -7.25 20.98 0.12
C PRO A 71 -7.45 20.06 1.33
N ALA A 72 -8.69 19.68 1.64
CA ALA A 72 -8.99 18.74 2.73
C ALA A 72 -8.63 17.30 2.34
N ASP A 73 -8.82 16.94 1.06
CA ASP A 73 -8.44 15.63 0.53
C ASP A 73 -6.93 15.43 0.57
N VAL A 74 -6.16 16.44 0.15
CA VAL A 74 -4.68 16.36 0.21
C VAL A 74 -4.25 16.10 1.64
N LYS A 75 -4.75 16.89 2.61
CA LYS A 75 -4.44 16.67 4.04
C LYS A 75 -4.81 15.28 4.52
N ARG A 76 -5.96 14.74 4.09
CA ARG A 76 -6.40 13.39 4.45
C ARG A 76 -5.53 12.32 3.81
N ALA A 77 -5.21 12.44 2.53
CA ALA A 77 -4.32 11.52 1.82
C ALA A 77 -2.95 11.44 2.48
N LEU A 78 -2.37 12.57 2.87
CA LEU A 78 -1.08 12.60 3.57
C LEU A 78 -1.14 11.88 4.93
N LYS A 79 -2.24 12.01 5.68
CA LYS A 79 -2.46 11.26 6.92
C LYS A 79 -2.57 9.75 6.68
N ILE A 80 -3.25 9.35 5.60
CA ILE A 80 -3.37 7.95 5.22
C ILE A 80 -2.01 7.35 4.90
N ILE A 81 -1.25 8.02 4.03
CA ILE A 81 0.09 7.55 3.63
C ILE A 81 0.97 7.41 4.88
N ASP A 82 0.96 8.40 5.77
CA ASP A 82 1.69 8.35 7.04
C ASP A 82 1.24 7.17 7.92
N ALA A 83 -0.06 6.89 8.00
CA ALA A 83 -0.61 5.80 8.78
C ALA A 83 -0.21 4.43 8.21
N VAL A 84 -0.38 4.21 6.90
CA VAL A 84 -0.03 2.96 6.21
C VAL A 84 1.45 2.60 6.41
N LEU A 85 2.35 3.59 6.32
CA LEU A 85 3.79 3.38 6.53
C LEU A 85 4.14 2.84 7.93
N LYS A 86 3.34 3.14 8.97
CA LYS A 86 3.58 2.66 10.34
C LYS A 86 3.32 1.16 10.50
N TYR A 87 2.61 0.57 9.56
CA TYR A 87 2.21 -0.83 9.59
C TYR A 87 3.12 -1.72 8.75
N GLN A 88 4.23 -1.22 8.24
CA GLN A 88 5.21 -2.07 7.54
C GLN A 88 6.13 -2.77 8.54
N PHE A 89 6.42 -4.05 8.28
CA PHE A 89 7.46 -4.78 8.99
C PHE A 89 8.84 -4.40 8.45
N ASP A 90 9.75 -4.05 9.34
CA ASP A 90 11.18 -3.89 9.04
C ASP A 90 11.97 -4.91 9.87
N ASP A 91 12.00 -6.14 9.37
CA ASP A 91 12.72 -7.23 10.03
C ASP A 91 13.42 -8.16 9.03
N PRO A 92 14.64 -7.79 8.54
CA PRO A 92 15.32 -8.45 7.42
C PRO A 92 15.54 -9.96 7.56
N GLU A 93 15.51 -10.48 8.78
CA GLU A 93 15.72 -11.90 9.06
C GLU A 93 14.42 -12.72 9.00
N LYS A 94 13.26 -12.06 8.91
CA LYS A 94 11.94 -12.72 8.94
C LYS A 94 11.32 -12.80 7.55
N VAL A 95 10.58 -13.88 7.31
CA VAL A 95 9.85 -14.14 6.03
C VAL A 95 8.78 -13.09 5.69
N PHE A 96 8.40 -12.27 6.67
CA PHE A 96 7.46 -11.16 6.50
C PHE A 96 8.15 -9.78 6.38
N HIS A 97 9.50 -9.71 6.37
CA HIS A 97 10.26 -8.47 6.16
C HIS A 97 9.72 -7.64 5.01
N GLY A 98 9.32 -6.39 5.22
CA GLY A 98 8.85 -5.48 4.17
C GLY A 98 7.39 -5.62 3.78
N THR A 99 6.63 -6.60 4.31
CA THR A 99 5.17 -6.63 4.14
C THR A 99 4.52 -5.78 5.22
N PHE A 100 3.20 -5.77 5.27
CA PHE A 100 2.44 -4.93 6.17
C PHE A 100 1.54 -5.77 7.07
N TYR A 101 1.31 -5.28 8.29
CA TYR A 101 0.14 -5.69 9.05
C TYR A 101 -1.11 -5.44 8.21
N ARG A 102 -2.07 -6.35 8.31
CA ARG A 102 -3.31 -6.24 7.52
C ARG A 102 -4.29 -5.26 8.14
N ASN A 103 -4.31 -5.23 9.47
CA ASN A 103 -5.12 -4.35 10.29
C ASN A 103 -4.33 -3.91 11.55
N PRO A 104 -4.71 -2.81 12.21
CA PRO A 104 -4.02 -2.29 13.39
C PRO A 104 -4.06 -3.19 14.64
N SER A 105 -5.04 -4.08 14.72
CA SER A 105 -5.26 -4.99 15.86
C SER A 105 -4.51 -6.32 15.71
N GLU A 106 -3.82 -6.55 14.60
CA GLU A 106 -3.02 -7.74 14.41
C GLU A 106 -1.85 -7.81 15.38
N SER A 107 -1.67 -9.01 15.92
CA SER A 107 -0.46 -9.31 16.69
C SER A 107 0.73 -9.46 15.75
N TYR A 108 1.92 -9.13 16.25
CA TYR A 108 3.16 -9.42 15.56
C TYR A 108 3.27 -10.94 15.28
N PRO A 109 3.69 -11.39 14.08
CA PRO A 109 3.75 -12.81 13.75
C PRO A 109 4.66 -13.60 14.71
N PRO A 110 4.32 -14.86 15.05
CA PRO A 110 5.14 -15.69 15.94
C PRO A 110 6.48 -16.09 15.28
N GLU A 111 7.35 -16.76 16.03
CA GLU A 111 8.69 -17.18 15.56
C GLU A 111 8.63 -18.09 14.32
N ASP A 112 7.65 -18.99 14.27
CA ASP A 112 7.34 -19.85 13.11
C ASP A 112 6.04 -19.38 12.45
N PRO A 113 6.05 -18.29 11.67
CA PRO A 113 4.83 -17.68 11.16
C PRO A 113 4.25 -18.50 9.99
N ILE A 114 2.95 -18.76 10.06
CA ILE A 114 2.20 -19.38 8.96
C ILE A 114 1.78 -18.30 7.97
N GLN A 115 2.24 -18.42 6.71
CA GLN A 115 1.86 -17.55 5.61
C GLN A 115 0.33 -17.58 5.38
N TRP A 116 -0.25 -16.42 5.07
CA TRP A 116 -1.70 -16.15 4.90
C TRP A 116 -2.51 -16.15 6.19
N ASP A 117 -2.03 -16.81 7.24
CA ASP A 117 -2.67 -16.80 8.55
C ASP A 117 -2.12 -15.64 9.39
N HIS A 118 -0.81 -15.64 9.67
CA HIS A 118 -0.17 -14.62 10.50
C HIS A 118 0.26 -13.37 9.73
N TYR A 119 0.51 -13.49 8.42
CA TYR A 119 0.89 -12.38 7.56
C TYR A 119 0.50 -12.66 6.12
N ASP A 120 0.28 -11.61 5.32
CA ASP A 120 0.08 -11.73 3.87
C ASP A 120 1.32 -11.15 3.15
N PRO A 121 2.16 -11.99 2.52
CA PRO A 121 3.36 -11.52 1.84
C PRO A 121 3.05 -10.72 0.57
N ASN A 122 1.83 -10.74 0.03
CA ASN A 122 1.50 -10.00 -1.19
C ASN A 122 1.24 -8.51 -0.90
N TRP A 123 1.02 -8.14 0.36
CA TRP A 123 0.67 -6.75 0.70
C TRP A 123 1.83 -5.79 0.44
N ARG A 124 3.08 -6.27 0.51
CA ARG A 124 4.25 -5.51 0.07
C ARG A 124 4.12 -5.06 -1.39
N GLU A 125 3.77 -5.97 -2.32
CA GLU A 125 3.65 -5.63 -3.73
C GLU A 125 2.43 -4.74 -3.96
N PHE A 126 1.28 -5.09 -3.36
CA PHE A 126 0.04 -4.33 -3.52
C PHE A 126 0.17 -2.89 -3.04
N ILE A 127 0.76 -2.66 -1.86
CA ILE A 127 0.89 -1.33 -1.28
C ILE A 127 2.01 -0.53 -1.95
N CYS A 128 3.19 -1.13 -2.13
CA CYS A 128 4.34 -0.40 -2.67
C CYS A 128 4.20 -0.06 -4.15
N THR A 129 3.48 -0.87 -4.94
CA THR A 129 3.11 -0.46 -6.30
C THR A 129 2.25 0.80 -6.30
N VAL A 130 1.35 0.95 -5.32
CA VAL A 130 0.56 2.19 -5.17
C VAL A 130 1.44 3.35 -4.71
N PHE A 131 2.41 3.13 -3.80
CA PHE A 131 3.38 4.17 -3.45
C PHE A 131 4.16 4.67 -4.67
N ILE A 132 4.58 3.78 -5.56
CA ILE A 132 5.25 4.15 -6.82
C ILE A 132 4.33 5.02 -7.69
N VAL A 133 3.06 4.66 -7.83
CA VAL A 133 2.06 5.50 -8.53
C VAL A 133 1.92 6.87 -7.87
N LEU A 134 1.84 6.91 -6.54
CA LEU A 134 1.71 8.15 -5.78
C LEU A 134 2.91 9.08 -5.96
N ILE A 135 4.12 8.56 -5.92
CA ILE A 135 5.34 9.33 -6.17
C ILE A 135 5.37 9.82 -7.61
N THR A 136 5.12 8.94 -8.57
CA THR A 136 5.21 9.27 -10.00
C THR A 136 4.21 10.34 -10.41
N GLU A 137 2.96 10.22 -9.94
CA GLU A 137 1.85 11.05 -10.42
C GLU A 137 1.56 12.26 -9.53
N PHE A 138 1.87 12.20 -8.23
CA PHE A 138 1.41 13.16 -7.22
C PHE A 138 2.52 13.74 -6.32
N GLN A 139 3.81 13.50 -6.61
CA GLN A 139 4.91 14.04 -5.81
C GLN A 139 4.84 15.55 -5.52
N GLU A 140 4.28 16.35 -6.43
CA GLU A 140 4.18 17.81 -6.28
C GLU A 140 3.36 18.25 -5.06
N VAL A 141 2.44 17.41 -4.57
CA VAL A 141 1.61 17.68 -3.39
C VAL A 141 1.98 16.84 -2.17
N ILE A 142 2.98 15.96 -2.29
CA ILE A 142 3.46 15.11 -1.21
C ILE A 142 4.74 15.75 -0.63
N PRO A 143 4.78 16.05 0.69
CA PRO A 143 5.98 16.58 1.31
C PRO A 143 7.20 15.66 1.10
N LYS A 144 8.36 16.24 0.80
CA LYS A 144 9.59 15.49 0.50
C LYS A 144 9.92 14.42 1.56
N ASN A 145 9.78 14.75 2.85
CA ASN A 145 10.05 13.79 3.92
C ASN A 145 9.13 12.56 3.89
N LEU A 146 7.90 12.70 3.39
CA LEU A 146 6.97 11.58 3.23
C LEU A 146 7.32 10.76 1.99
N ILE A 147 7.75 11.41 0.89
CA ILE A 147 8.31 10.74 -0.29
C ILE A 147 9.54 9.91 0.10
N ASP A 148 10.46 10.46 0.88
CA ASP A 148 11.66 9.76 1.32
C ASP A 148 11.30 8.49 2.13
N ARG A 149 10.27 8.57 3.00
CA ARG A 149 9.76 7.42 3.75
C ARG A 149 9.06 6.38 2.86
N MET A 150 8.31 6.82 1.85
CA MET A 150 7.71 5.91 0.87
C MET A 150 8.78 5.19 0.04
N ASN A 151 9.85 5.89 -0.37
CA ASN A 151 10.99 5.28 -1.05
C ASN A 151 11.68 4.25 -0.16
N HIS A 152 11.90 4.58 1.12
CA HIS A 152 12.46 3.61 2.07
C HIS A 152 11.55 2.38 2.22
N SER A 153 10.23 2.59 2.35
CA SER A 153 9.23 1.51 2.39
C SER A 153 9.29 0.59 1.16
N ILE A 154 9.45 1.18 -0.04
CA ILE A 154 9.66 0.45 -1.29
C ILE A 154 10.94 -0.38 -1.25
N MET A 155 12.03 0.13 -0.68
CA MET A 155 13.29 -0.63 -0.54
C MET A 155 13.11 -1.86 0.35
N LEU A 156 12.44 -1.74 1.51
CA LEU A 156 12.16 -2.87 2.40
C LEU A 156 11.29 -3.92 1.69
N ALA A 157 10.26 -3.46 0.98
CA ALA A 157 9.41 -4.34 0.20
C ALA A 157 10.18 -5.06 -0.91
N ALA A 158 11.08 -4.36 -1.61
CA ALA A 158 11.92 -4.93 -2.67
C ALA A 158 12.88 -6.00 -2.13
N GLN A 159 13.53 -5.76 -0.98
CA GLN A 159 14.35 -6.75 -0.29
C GLN A 159 13.53 -7.99 0.06
N GLY A 160 12.35 -7.81 0.69
CA GLY A 160 11.46 -8.93 1.01
C GLY A 160 10.95 -9.69 -0.22
N SER A 161 10.65 -9.00 -1.32
CA SER A 161 10.24 -9.63 -2.59
C SER A 161 11.37 -10.41 -3.25
N TYR A 162 12.60 -9.89 -3.22
CA TYR A 162 13.80 -10.56 -3.74
C TYR A 162 14.05 -11.88 -3.01
N GLU A 163 14.06 -11.86 -1.68
CA GLU A 163 14.28 -13.05 -0.86
C GLU A 163 13.16 -14.09 -1.01
N ARG A 164 11.90 -13.65 -1.18
CA ARG A 164 10.75 -14.55 -1.34
C ARG A 164 10.79 -15.37 -2.63
N GLN A 165 11.44 -14.88 -3.70
CA GLN A 165 11.57 -15.54 -5.00
C GLN A 165 10.25 -16.13 -5.53
N VAL A 166 9.23 -15.29 -5.64
CA VAL A 166 7.89 -15.73 -6.08
C VAL A 166 7.93 -16.39 -7.46
N SER A 167 7.33 -17.59 -7.56
CA SER A 167 7.21 -18.33 -8.81
C SER A 167 6.53 -17.51 -9.93
N PRO A 168 7.01 -17.59 -11.18
CA PRO A 168 6.39 -16.91 -12.33
C PRO A 168 4.95 -17.39 -12.62
N GLU A 169 4.55 -18.57 -12.13
CA GLU A 169 3.17 -19.06 -12.22
C GLU A 169 2.20 -18.19 -11.39
N TYR A 170 2.70 -17.53 -10.34
CA TYR A 170 1.94 -16.52 -9.62
C TYR A 170 2.11 -15.15 -10.30
N THR A 171 1.68 -15.11 -11.56
CA THR A 171 2.10 -14.08 -12.53
C THR A 171 1.87 -12.65 -12.07
N ASN A 172 0.74 -12.34 -11.43
CA ASN A 172 0.48 -10.97 -10.97
C ASN A 172 1.50 -10.52 -9.91
N ILE A 173 1.78 -11.36 -8.90
CA ILE A 173 2.76 -11.01 -7.85
C ILE A 173 4.19 -11.03 -8.40
N SER A 174 4.53 -11.99 -9.26
CA SER A 174 5.83 -12.05 -9.92
C SER A 174 6.11 -10.78 -10.73
N LEU A 175 5.15 -10.32 -11.55
CA LEU A 175 5.29 -9.07 -12.32
C LEU A 175 5.36 -7.83 -11.43
N MET A 176 4.54 -7.75 -10.37
CA MET A 176 4.61 -6.63 -9.42
C MET A 176 5.93 -6.61 -8.66
N SER A 177 6.49 -7.77 -8.31
CA SER A 177 7.82 -7.88 -7.68
C SER A 177 8.90 -7.36 -8.62
N THR A 178 8.87 -7.74 -9.90
CA THR A 178 9.81 -7.21 -10.91
C THR A 178 9.71 -5.71 -11.05
N PHE A 179 8.50 -5.16 -11.11
CA PHE A 179 8.27 -3.71 -11.18
C PHE A 179 8.82 -2.98 -9.94
N LEU A 180 8.59 -3.56 -8.75
CA LEU A 180 9.09 -3.04 -7.48
C LEU A 180 10.62 -3.03 -7.42
N LEU A 181 11.26 -4.13 -7.82
CA LEU A 181 12.72 -4.29 -7.85
C LEU A 181 13.38 -3.30 -8.80
N ASP A 182 12.82 -3.12 -10.00
CA ASP A 182 13.32 -2.14 -10.98
C ASP A 182 13.28 -0.72 -10.43
N PHE A 183 12.15 -0.31 -9.83
CA PHE A 183 12.01 1.01 -9.24
C PHE A 183 12.96 1.23 -8.06
N ALA A 184 13.15 0.23 -7.20
CA ALA A 184 14.08 0.26 -6.08
C ALA A 184 15.55 0.39 -6.56
N GLY A 185 15.93 -0.37 -7.60
CA GLY A 185 17.27 -0.32 -8.20
C GLY A 185 17.58 1.00 -8.90
N GLY A 186 16.60 1.56 -9.63
CA GLY A 186 16.74 2.85 -10.32
C GLY A 186 16.88 4.06 -9.40
N ASN A 187 16.26 4.02 -8.21
CA ASN A 187 16.42 5.08 -7.21
C ASN A 187 17.72 4.95 -6.39
N SER A 188 18.32 3.76 -6.34
CA SER A 188 19.59 3.56 -5.64
C SER A 188 20.76 4.21 -6.38
N THR A 189 20.70 4.28 -7.71
CA THR A 189 21.72 4.92 -8.56
C THR A 189 21.77 6.45 -8.42
N THR A 190 20.73 7.08 -7.88
CA THR A 190 20.75 8.53 -7.56
C THR A 190 21.15 8.83 -6.12
N MET A 191 21.27 7.84 -5.23
CA MET A 191 21.57 8.08 -3.81
C MET A 191 22.88 7.52 -3.27
N ASN A 192 23.53 6.50 -3.84
CA ASN A 192 24.94 6.15 -3.53
C ASN A 192 25.41 5.01 -4.44
N GLY A 193 26.61 5.13 -5.01
CA GLY A 193 27.21 4.20 -5.96
C GLY A 193 27.66 2.84 -5.40
N ASN A 194 26.80 2.13 -4.68
CA ASN A 194 26.97 0.72 -4.35
C ASN A 194 25.64 0.00 -4.52
N ASN A 195 25.50 -0.74 -5.62
CA ASN A 195 24.37 -1.65 -5.83
C ASN A 195 24.41 -2.77 -4.78
N MET A 196 23.40 -2.84 -3.92
CA MET A 196 23.03 -4.04 -3.14
C MET A 196 21.68 -4.61 -3.60
N LEU A 197 21.42 -4.50 -4.90
CA LEU A 197 20.46 -5.28 -5.68
C LEU A 197 21.12 -5.58 -7.04
#